data_AF-A0A2K3M701-F1
#
_entry.id   AF-A0A2K3M701-F1
#
_cell.length_a   1.000
_cell.length_b   1.000
_cell.length_c   1.000
_cell.angle_alpha   90.00
_cell.angle_beta   90.00
_cell.angle_gamma   90.00
#
_symmetry.space_group_name_H-M   'P 1'
#
loop_
_entity.id
_entity.type
_entity.pdbx_description
1 polymer ?
#
loop_
_entity_poly.entity_id
_entity_poly.type
_entity_poly.pdbx_seq_one_letter_code
_entity_poly.pdbx_strand_id
1 'polypeptide(L)'
;MSLTSTAAYVARRAAQKEKVRILYRRALKDTLNWAVHRHLFYEDASNLRDRFEQNKHVEDPDTIDRLIVDAEASYNKWRHPDPYIVPWAPGGSKFTRNPPPPEGDKFVHSVREIYIEPYARC
;
A
#
# COMPACT_ATOMS: atom_id res chain seq x y z
N MET A 1 -4.17 23.78 -30.85
CA MET A 1 -3.95 23.47 -29.41
C MET A 1 -2.45 23.46 -29.16
N SER A 2 -1.98 24.10 -28.08
CA SER A 2 -0.56 24.17 -27.73
C SER A 2 -0.02 22.83 -27.23
N LEU A 3 1.22 22.47 -27.60
CA LEU A 3 1.93 21.27 -27.11
C LEU A 3 2.02 21.20 -25.57
N THR A 4 2.04 22.36 -24.90
CA THR A 4 2.02 22.44 -23.43
C THR A 4 0.70 21.98 -22.83
N SER A 5 -0.42 22.23 -23.52
CA SER A 5 -1.77 21.84 -23.08
C SER A 5 -2.00 20.33 -23.20
N THR A 6 -1.43 19.70 -24.22
CA THR A 6 -1.56 18.24 -24.41
C THR A 6 -0.72 17.46 -23.42
N ALA A 7 0.52 17.91 -23.16
CA ALA A 7 1.39 17.30 -22.14
C ALA A 7 0.76 17.37 -20.73
N ALA A 8 0.20 18.52 -20.35
CA ALA A 8 -0.48 18.69 -19.06
C ALA A 8 -1.70 17.76 -18.93
N TYR A 9 -2.50 17.62 -19.99
CA TYR A 9 -3.64 16.71 -20.01
C TYR A 9 -3.21 15.25 -19.80
N VAL A 10 -2.21 14.77 -20.53
CA VAL A 10 -1.71 13.39 -20.40
C VAL A 10 -1.16 13.13 -19.00
N ALA A 11 -0.40 14.08 -18.43
CA ALA A 11 0.10 13.98 -17.06
C ALA A 11 -1.05 13.91 -16.03
N ARG A 12 -2.10 14.73 -16.17
CA ARG A 12 -3.29 14.67 -15.32
C ARG A 12 -3.97 13.31 -15.39
N ARG A 13 -4.18 12.77 -16.59
CA ARG A 13 -4.79 11.44 -16.79
C ARG A 13 -3.94 10.32 -16.18
N ALA A 14 -2.61 10.40 -16.30
CA ALA A 14 -1.70 9.44 -15.68
C ALA A 14 -1.80 9.47 -14.15
N ALA A 15 -1.80 10.66 -13.55
CA ALA A 15 -1.95 10.84 -12.11
C ALA A 15 -3.31 10.36 -11.60
N GLN A 16 -4.41 10.65 -12.32
CA GLN A 16 -5.75 10.14 -11.98
C GLN A 16 -5.78 8.62 -11.97
N LYS A 17 -5.22 7.97 -12.98
CA LYS A 17 -5.13 6.51 -13.08
C LYS A 17 -4.33 5.92 -11.92
N GLU A 18 -3.24 6.57 -11.51
CA GLU A 18 -2.44 6.15 -10.36
C GLU A 18 -3.23 6.28 -9.05
N LYS A 19 -3.88 7.42 -8.81
CA LYS A 19 -4.72 7.67 -7.64
C LYS A 19 -5.82 6.62 -7.50
N VAL A 20 -6.54 6.31 -8.58
CA VAL A 20 -7.59 5.29 -8.60
C VAL A 20 -7.02 3.91 -8.26
N ARG A 21 -5.87 3.53 -8.82
CA ARG A 21 -5.21 2.24 -8.51
C ARG A 21 -4.77 2.14 -7.06
N ILE A 22 -4.21 3.22 -6.51
CA ILE A 22 -3.81 3.29 -5.10
C ILE A 22 -5.06 3.21 -4.21
N LEU A 23 -6.11 3.96 -4.52
CA LEU A 23 -7.38 3.94 -3.79
C LEU A 23 -8.02 2.55 -3.79
N TYR A 24 -8.13 1.89 -4.95
CA TYR A 24 -8.68 0.54 -5.05
C TYR A 24 -7.90 -0.46 -4.18
N ARG A 25 -6.57 -0.44 -4.23
CA ARG A 25 -5.73 -1.31 -3.39
C ARG A 25 -5.92 -1.05 -1.90
N ARG A 26 -6.00 0.21 -1.49
CA ARG A 26 -6.25 0.61 -0.09
C ARG A 26 -7.63 0.15 0.37
N ALA A 27 -8.67 0.44 -0.41
CA ALA A 27 -10.04 0.05 -0.12
C ALA A 27 -10.19 -1.46 0.00
N LEU A 28 -9.64 -2.25 -0.94
CA LEU A 28 -9.70 -3.71 -0.90
C LEU A 28 -8.98 -4.28 0.33
N LYS A 29 -7.84 -3.69 0.71
CA LYS A 29 -7.14 -4.09 1.94
C LYS A 29 -7.98 -3.79 3.18
N ASP A 30 -8.65 -2.64 3.24
CA ASP A 30 -9.53 -2.31 4.37
C ASP A 30 -10.80 -3.16 4.41
N THR A 31 -11.36 -3.51 3.26
CA THR A 31 -12.44 -4.52 3.19
C THR A 31 -11.99 -5.83 3.82
N LEU A 32 -10.75 -6.28 3.56
CA LEU A 32 -10.18 -7.47 4.19
C LEU A 32 -9.93 -7.28 5.70
N ASN A 33 -9.54 -6.08 6.13
CA ASN A 33 -9.33 -5.78 7.55
C ASN A 33 -10.64 -5.88 8.34
N TRP A 34 -11.76 -5.43 7.76
CA TRP A 34 -13.09 -5.59 8.34
C TRP A 34 -13.62 -7.02 8.24
N ALA A 35 -13.47 -7.64 7.07
CA ALA A 35 -13.95 -8.99 6.81
C ALA A 35 -12.93 -10.03 7.32
N VAL A 36 -13.06 -10.39 8.60
CA VAL A 36 -12.25 -11.43 9.25
C VAL A 36 -12.30 -12.76 8.47
N HIS A 37 -13.49 -13.13 7.97
CA HIS A 37 -13.71 -14.37 7.23
C HIS A 37 -13.72 -14.18 5.71
N ARG A 38 -13.17 -15.17 4.99
CA ARG A 38 -12.97 -15.10 3.53
C ARG A 38 -14.25 -15.05 2.70
N HIS A 39 -15.30 -15.77 3.11
CA HIS A 39 -16.56 -15.80 2.36
C HIS A 39 -17.25 -14.43 2.34
N LEU A 40 -17.27 -13.71 3.47
CA LEU A 40 -17.76 -12.32 3.55
C LEU A 40 -16.89 -11.39 2.71
N PHE A 41 -15.56 -11.54 2.82
CA PHE A 41 -14.63 -10.73 2.04
C PHE A 41 -14.85 -10.84 0.53
N TYR A 42 -15.12 -12.04 0.00
CA TYR A 42 -15.27 -12.21 -1.45
C TYR A 42 -16.49 -11.47 -2.00
N GLU A 43 -17.62 -11.51 -1.28
CA GLU A 43 -18.82 -10.77 -1.66
C GLU A 43 -18.56 -9.25 -1.62
N ASP A 44 -18.01 -8.75 -0.52
CA ASP A 44 -17.71 -7.33 -0.36
C ASP A 44 -16.66 -6.83 -1.36
N ALA A 45 -15.65 -7.66 -1.66
CA ALA A 45 -14.63 -7.35 -2.66
C ALA A 45 -15.22 -7.30 -4.08
N SER A 46 -16.17 -8.18 -4.40
CA SER A 46 -16.88 -8.14 -5.68
C SER A 46 -17.71 -6.87 -5.79
N ASN A 47 -18.50 -6.57 -4.75
CA ASN A 47 -19.30 -5.34 -4.68
C ASN A 47 -18.43 -4.08 -4.81
N LEU A 48 -17.26 -4.06 -4.16
CA LEU A 48 -16.28 -2.99 -4.29
C LEU A 48 -15.80 -2.88 -5.74
N ARG A 49 -15.45 -4.00 -6.39
CA ARG A 49 -14.98 -3.99 -7.78
C ARG A 49 -16.05 -3.48 -8.74
N ASP A 50 -17.29 -3.90 -8.56
CA ASP A 50 -18.41 -3.50 -9.43
C ASP A 50 -18.62 -1.98 -9.38
N ARG A 51 -18.52 -1.36 -8.20
CA ARG A 51 -18.58 0.11 -8.05
C ARG A 51 -17.48 0.84 -8.84
N PHE A 52 -16.29 0.28 -8.92
CA PHE A 52 -15.20 0.84 -9.74
C PHE A 52 -15.43 0.59 -11.24
N GLU A 53 -15.93 -0.58 -11.63
CA GLU A 53 -16.21 -0.90 -13.04
C GLU A 53 -17.35 -0.04 -13.60
N GLN A 54 -18.38 0.28 -12.81
CA GLN A 54 -19.48 1.19 -13.19
C GLN A 54 -18.98 2.56 -13.70
N ASN A 55 -17.86 3.05 -13.16
CA ASN A 55 -17.30 4.36 -13.48
C ASN A 55 -16.06 4.30 -14.39
N LYS A 56 -15.71 3.13 -14.92
CA LYS A 56 -14.48 2.91 -15.69
C LYS A 56 -14.43 3.67 -17.01
N HIS A 57 -15.59 3.90 -17.62
CA HIS A 57 -15.72 4.51 -18.95
C HIS A 57 -15.98 6.03 -18.89
N VAL A 58 -15.87 6.65 -17.72
CA VAL A 58 -15.96 8.12 -17.60
C VAL A 58 -14.72 8.74 -18.25
N GLU A 59 -14.94 9.65 -19.20
CA GLU A 59 -13.87 10.31 -19.96
C GLU A 59 -13.59 11.73 -19.49
N ASP A 60 -14.60 12.43 -18.95
CA ASP A 60 -14.47 13.81 -18.48
C ASP A 60 -13.50 13.93 -17.29
N PRO A 61 -12.35 14.62 -17.44
CA PRO A 61 -11.33 14.71 -16.39
C PRO A 61 -11.83 15.37 -15.10
N ASP A 62 -12.73 16.35 -15.20
CA ASP A 62 -13.23 17.07 -14.03
C ASP A 62 -14.21 16.21 -13.22
N THR A 63 -15.08 15.47 -13.90
CA THR A 63 -15.93 14.45 -13.27
C THR A 63 -15.09 13.37 -12.59
N ILE A 64 -14.00 12.92 -13.22
CA ILE A 64 -13.10 11.92 -12.62
C ILE A 64 -12.45 12.44 -11.34
N ASP A 65 -12.03 13.70 -11.30
CA ASP A 65 -11.47 14.28 -10.08
C ASP A 65 -12.51 14.36 -8.95
N ARG A 66 -13.76 14.71 -9.26
CA ARG A 66 -14.86 14.68 -8.28
C ARG A 66 -15.10 13.27 -7.75
N LEU A 67 -15.18 12.29 -8.63
CA LEU A 67 -15.36 10.88 -8.25
C LEU A 67 -14.22 10.37 -7.36
N ILE A 68 -12.97 10.77 -7.64
CA ILE A 68 -11.82 10.43 -6.79
C ILE A 68 -11.99 11.07 -5.40
N VAL A 69 -12.36 12.34 -5.31
CA VAL A 69 -12.57 13.03 -4.02
C VAL A 69 -13.69 12.37 -3.21
N ASP A 70 -14.83 12.08 -3.83
CA ASP A 70 -15.97 11.44 -3.18
C ASP A 70 -15.63 10.01 -2.70
N ALA A 71 -14.88 9.28 -3.51
CA ALA A 71 -14.41 7.94 -3.17
C ALA A 71 -13.36 7.97 -2.05
N GLU A 72 -12.46 8.96 -2.02
CA GLU A 72 -11.52 9.15 -0.91
C GLU A 72 -12.23 9.54 0.40
N ALA A 73 -13.23 10.42 0.34
CA ALA A 73 -14.06 10.77 1.49
C ALA A 73 -14.80 9.53 2.04
N SER A 74 -15.38 8.74 1.14
CA SER A 74 -16.04 7.48 1.50
C SER A 74 -15.08 6.47 2.13
N TYR A 75 -13.89 6.31 1.55
CA TYR A 75 -12.84 5.44 2.08
C TYR A 75 -12.40 5.89 3.48
N ASN A 76 -12.14 7.18 3.66
CA ASN A 76 -11.70 7.74 4.95
C ASN A 76 -12.75 7.56 6.05
N LYS A 77 -14.04 7.65 5.72
CA LYS A 77 -15.14 7.43 6.66
C LYS A 77 -15.18 6.00 7.21
N TRP A 78 -14.88 5.01 6.36
CA TRP A 78 -14.98 3.59 6.69
C TRP A 78 -13.64 2.91 6.93
N ARG A 79 -12.58 3.71 7.11
CA ARG A 79 -11.24 3.20 7.35
C ARG A 79 -11.20 2.42 8.67
N HIS A 80 -10.57 1.25 8.64
CA HIS A 80 -10.42 0.44 9.84
C HIS A 80 -9.49 1.16 10.86
N PRO A 81 -9.86 1.25 12.16
CA PRO A 81 -9.07 1.96 13.16
C PRO A 81 -7.70 1.31 13.43
N ASP A 82 -7.64 -0.02 13.36
CA ASP A 82 -6.42 -0.82 13.58
C ASP A 82 -6.18 -1.82 12.44
N PRO A 83 -5.69 -1.38 11.27
CA PRO A 83 -5.58 -2.24 10.08
C PRO A 83 -4.48 -3.30 10.26
N TYR A 84 -4.64 -4.46 9.60
CA TYR A 84 -3.60 -5.50 9.65
C TYR A 84 -2.29 -5.02 9.00
N ILE A 85 -1.20 -5.13 9.77
CA ILE A 85 0.16 -4.86 9.35
C ILE A 85 0.96 -6.17 9.47
N VAL A 86 1.64 -6.55 8.38
CA VAL A 86 2.49 -7.74 8.41
C VAL A 86 3.60 -7.57 9.46
N PRO A 87 3.97 -8.62 10.21
CA PRO A 87 4.79 -8.46 11.40
C PRO A 87 6.12 -7.70 11.22
N TRP A 88 6.79 -7.86 10.08
CA TRP A 88 8.11 -7.26 9.81
C TRP A 88 8.06 -5.89 9.12
N ALA A 89 6.88 -5.43 8.68
CA ALA A 89 6.75 -4.11 8.07
C ALA A 89 6.71 -3.01 9.15
N PRO A 90 6.99 -1.74 8.80
CA PRO A 90 6.83 -0.62 9.73
C PRO A 90 5.45 -0.63 10.41
N GLY A 91 5.43 -0.54 11.75
CA GLY A 91 4.21 -0.65 12.56
C GLY A 91 3.77 -2.09 12.90
N GLY A 92 4.45 -3.12 12.39
CA GLY A 92 4.20 -4.51 12.72
C GLY A 92 4.89 -4.97 14.01
N SER A 93 4.41 -6.06 14.61
CA SER A 93 4.87 -6.55 15.92
C SER A 93 6.33 -7.06 15.98
N LYS A 94 6.95 -7.32 14.82
CA LYS A 94 8.35 -7.76 14.69
C LYS A 94 9.22 -6.72 13.98
N PHE A 95 8.71 -5.52 13.72
CA PHE A 95 9.48 -4.45 13.12
C PHE A 95 10.68 -4.13 14.01
N THR A 96 11.87 -4.00 13.42
CA THR A 96 13.13 -3.70 14.13
C THR A 96 13.46 -4.62 15.31
N ARG A 97 12.91 -5.84 15.33
CA ARG A 97 13.22 -6.81 16.41
C ARG A 97 14.66 -7.33 16.35
N ASN A 98 15.24 -7.40 15.14
CA ASN A 98 16.62 -7.83 14.90
C ASN A 98 17.23 -7.01 13.75
N PRO A 99 17.56 -5.73 13.96
CA PRO A 99 18.26 -4.95 12.94
C PRO A 99 19.66 -5.54 12.71
N PRO A 100 20.19 -5.50 11.48
CA PRO A 100 21.60 -5.81 11.29
C PRO A 100 22.45 -4.87 12.15
N PRO A 101 23.57 -5.37 12.72
CA PRO A 101 24.47 -4.51 13.46
C PRO A 101 24.96 -3.36 12.56
N PRO A 102 25.22 -2.17 13.14
CA PRO A 102 25.75 -1.05 12.37
C PRO A 102 27.11 -1.43 11.76
N GLU A 103 27.33 -1.04 10.51
CA GLU A 103 28.61 -1.21 9.85
C GLU A 103 29.64 -0.25 10.48
N GLY A 104 30.75 -0.79 11.02
CA GLY A 104 31.88 0.01 11.50
C GLY A 104 32.10 0.04 13.02
N ASP A 105 31.20 -0.54 13.81
CA ASP A 105 31.43 -0.70 15.26
C ASP A 105 32.43 -1.83 15.51
N LYS A 106 33.71 -1.45 15.61
CA LYS A 106 34.72 -2.33 16.18
C LYS A 106 34.40 -2.48 17.67
N PHE A 107 33.80 -3.60 18.05
CA PHE A 107 33.74 -4.00 19.46
C PHE A 107 35.18 -4.18 19.96
N VAL A 108 35.80 -3.11 20.47
CA VAL A 108 37.03 -3.20 21.25
C VAL A 108 36.61 -3.68 22.63
N HIS A 109 36.23 -4.94 22.73
CA HIS A 109 36.23 -5.65 23.99
C HIS A 109 37.29 -6.73 23.86
N SER A 110 38.29 -6.65 24.72
CA SER A 110 39.34 -7.66 24.87
C SER A 110 38.72 -8.95 25.41
N VAL A 111 37.94 -9.64 24.58
CA VAL A 111 37.50 -11.00 24.86
C VAL A 111 38.10 -11.86 23.76
N ARG A 112 39.24 -12.45 24.11
CA ARG A 112 39.94 -13.43 23.28
C ARG A 112 38.98 -14.60 22.98
N GLU A 113 38.99 -15.02 21.73
CA GLU A 113 38.75 -16.40 21.26
C GLU A 113 37.50 -17.12 21.78
N ILE A 114 36.30 -16.72 21.38
CA ILE A 114 35.15 -17.64 21.47
C ILE A 114 34.28 -17.51 20.20
N TYR A 115 34.49 -18.45 19.27
CA TYR A 115 33.71 -18.80 18.06
C TYR A 115 33.67 -17.82 16.86
N ILE A 116 34.66 -17.97 15.98
CA ILE A 116 34.46 -17.79 14.53
C ILE A 116 34.93 -19.08 13.86
N GLU A 117 34.05 -20.10 13.78
CA GLU A 117 34.16 -21.10 12.72
C GLU A 117 33.01 -20.87 11.74
N PRO A 118 33.31 -20.62 10.46
CA PRO A 118 32.29 -20.36 9.46
C PRO A 118 31.59 -21.68 9.18
N TYR A 119 30.28 -21.65 8.98
CA TYR A 119 29.57 -22.72 8.29
C TYR A 119 30.33 -23.05 7.00
N ALA A 120 31.10 -24.14 7.07
CA ALA A 120 31.75 -24.76 5.95
C ALA A 120 30.64 -25.14 4.96
N ARG A 121 30.84 -24.69 3.72
CA ARG A 121 30.04 -25.09 2.57
C ARG A 121 30.01 -26.62 2.52
N CYS A 122 28.82 -27.19 2.59
CA CYS A 122 28.51 -28.49 2.00
C CYS A 122 27.70 -28.23 0.74
#